data_AF-A0A7W5ABG7-F1
#
_entry.id   AF-A0A7W5ABG7-F1
#
_cell.length_a   1.000
_cell.length_b   1.000
_cell.length_c   1.000
_cell.angle_alpha   90.00
_cell.angle_beta   90.00
_cell.angle_gamma   90.00
#
_symmetry.space_group_name_H-M   'P 1'
#
loop_
_entity.id
_entity.type
_entity.pdbx_description
1 polymer ?
#
loop_
_entity_poly.entity_id
_entity_poly.type
_entity_poly.pdbx_seq_one_letter_code
_entity_poly.pdbx_strand_id
1 'polypeptide(L)' 'MFCDRCGLPAADGDHTGCAAARAMEPPRFCARCRRRMKVQVVPTGWTATCVEHGVRTG' A
#
# COMPACT_ATOMS: atom_id res chain seq x y z
N MET A 1 9.94 4.45 6.67
CA MET A 1 9.12 3.61 5.77
C MET A 1 7.87 3.18 6.51
N PHE A 2 6.74 3.08 5.83
CA PHE A 2 5.44 2.73 6.42
C PHE A 2 4.89 1.45 5.79
N CYS A 3 4.15 0.66 6.56
CA CYS A 3 3.40 -0.47 6.04
C CYS A 3 2.30 0.06 5.11
N ASP A 4 2.32 -0.39 3.86
CA ASP A 4 1.42 0.08 2.82
C ASP A 4 0.03 -0.58 2.87
N ARG A 5 -0.21 -1.48 3.84
CA ARG A 5 -1.55 -1.96 4.23
C ARG A 5 -2.15 -1.16 5.37
N CYS A 6 -1.47 -1.05 6.52
CA CYS A 6 -2.06 -0.50 7.75
C CYS A 6 -1.64 0.95 8.05
N GLY A 7 -0.59 1.46 7.40
CA GLY A 7 -0.11 2.84 7.55
C GLY A 7 0.80 3.09 8.75
N LEU A 8 1.03 2.09 9.61
CA LEU A 8 1.98 2.19 10.74
C LEU A 8 3.44 2.19 10.26
N PRO A 9 4.39 2.72 11.05
CA PRO A 9 5.81 2.58 10.75
C PRO A 9 6.16 1.11 10.53
N ALA A 10 6.91 0.82 9.46
CA ALA A 10 7.23 -0.56 9.09
C ALA A 10 8.13 -1.28 10.12
N ALA A 11 8.80 -0.52 10.98
CA ALA A 11 9.62 -1.03 12.08
C ALA A 11 8.81 -1.35 13.35
N ASP A 12 7.54 -0.93 13.42
CA ASP A 12 6.72 -1.08 14.62
C ASP A 12 5.81 -2.31 14.51
N GLY A 13 5.97 -3.25 15.44
CA GLY A 13 5.09 -4.41 15.58
C GLY A 13 5.23 -5.44 14.45
N ASP A 14 4.35 -6.45 14.49
CA ASP A 14 4.33 -7.52 13.49
C ASP A 14 3.45 -7.14 12.28
N HIS A 15 4.03 -7.26 11.08
CA HIS A 15 3.35 -7.01 9.80
C HIS A 15 3.20 -8.27 8.94
N THR A 16 3.43 -9.47 9.46
CA THR A 16 3.24 -10.74 8.72
C THR A 16 1.85 -10.84 8.10
N GLY A 17 0.79 -10.55 8.87
CA GLY A 17 -0.59 -10.52 8.36
C GLY A 17 -0.83 -9.42 7.32
N CYS A 18 -0.17 -8.27 7.46
CA CYS A 18 -0.22 -7.21 6.45
C CYS A 18 0.46 -7.66 5.16
N ALA A 19 1.62 -8.31 5.23
CA ALA A 19 2.34 -8.83 4.07
C ALA A 19 1.55 -9.93 3.36
N ALA A 20 0.94 -10.86 4.10
CA ALA A 20 0.11 -11.92 3.55
C ALA A 20 -1.12 -11.36 2.80
N ALA A 21 -1.81 -10.39 3.38
CA ALA A 21 -2.93 -9.71 2.72
C ALA A 21 -2.50 -9.02 1.41
N ARG A 22 -1.31 -8.40 1.41
CA ARG A 22 -0.76 -7.66 0.26
C ARG A 22 -0.34 -8.52 -0.93
N ALA A 23 -0.36 -9.83 -0.79
CA ALA A 23 -0.24 -10.73 -1.93
C ALA A 23 -1.50 -10.71 -2.83
N MET A 24 -2.67 -10.39 -2.26
CA MET A 24 -3.95 -10.37 -2.99
C MET A 24 -4.58 -8.97 -3.06
N GLU A 25 -4.26 -8.09 -2.12
CA GLU A 25 -4.84 -6.75 -2.04
C GLU A 25 -3.87 -5.66 -2.50
N PRO A 26 -4.36 -4.61 -3.18
CA PRO A 26 -3.58 -3.43 -3.52
C PRO A 26 -3.15 -2.63 -2.28
N PRO A 27 -2.12 -1.74 -2.40
CA PRO A 27 -1.69 -0.87 -1.31
C PRO A 27 -2.77 0.15 -0.95
N ARG A 28 -3.01 0.30 0.35
CA ARG A 28 -3.90 1.32 0.90
C ARG A 28 -3.17 2.61 1.24
N PHE A 29 -1.89 2.52 1.61
CA PHE A 29 -1.07 3.65 2.05
C PHE A 29 0.25 3.73 1.27
N CYS A 30 0.77 4.94 1.12
CA CYS A 30 2.10 5.16 0.55
C CYS A 30 3.19 4.72 1.54
N ALA A 31 4.05 3.78 1.15
CA ALA A 31 5.17 3.31 1.97
C ALA A 31 6.20 4.42 2.33
N ARG A 32 6.17 5.56 1.62
CA ARG A 32 7.07 6.70 1.83
C ARG A 32 6.52 7.72 2.82
N CYS A 33 5.25 8.12 2.68
CA CYS A 33 4.68 9.21 3.50
C CYS A 33 3.40 8.88 4.25
N ARG A 34 2.97 7.61 4.30
CA ARG A 34 1.79 7.11 5.02
C ARG A 34 0.43 7.67 4.58
N ARG A 35 0.36 8.52 3.56
CA ARG A 35 -0.93 9.00 3.02
C ARG A 35 -1.70 7.86 2.38
N ARG A 36 -3.04 7.87 2.52
CA ARG A 36 -3.91 6.95 1.78
C ARG A 36 -3.78 7.19 0.27
N MET A 37 -3.76 6.11 -0.50
CA MET A 37 -3.64 6.17 -1.95
C MET A 37 -5.01 6.08 -2.61
N LYS A 38 -5.17 6.73 -3.78
CA LYS A 38 -6.31 6.47 -4.67
C LYS A 38 -6.03 5.16 -5.41
N VAL A 39 -6.82 4.13 -5.14
CA VAL A 39 -6.66 2.81 -5.74
C VAL A 39 -7.75 2.58 -6.78
N GLN A 40 -7.36 2.09 -7.94
CA GLN A 40 -8.24 1.57 -8.97
C GLN A 40 -7.86 0.11 -9.24
N VAL A 41 -8.81 -0.80 -9.07
CA VAL A 41 -8.64 -2.22 -9.39
C VAL A 41 -9.30 -2.48 -10.74
N VAL A 42 -8.60 -3.22 -11.60
CA VAL A 42 -9.08 -3.69 -12.91
C VAL A 42 -8.90 -5.21 -12.99
N PRO A 43 -9.53 -5.91 -13.93
CA PRO A 43 -9.41 -7.37 -14.02
C PRO A 43 -7.98 -7.89 -14.19
N THR A 44 -7.08 -7.07 -14.75
CA THR A 44 -5.68 -7.44 -15.02
C THR A 44 -4.68 -6.96 -13.97
N GLY A 45 -5.14 -6.29 -12.91
CA GLY A 45 -4.25 -5.73 -11.88
C GLY A 45 -4.82 -4.49 -11.21
N TRP A 46 -3.96 -3.60 -10.74
CA TRP A 46 -4.38 -2.38 -10.07
C TRP A 46 -3.40 -1.23 -10.27
N THR A 47 -3.91 -0.02 -10.04
CA THR A 47 -3.12 1.21 -10.01
C THR A 47 -3.41 1.94 -8.71
N ALA A 48 -2.38 2.36 -8.00
CA ALA A 48 -2.47 3.11 -6.76
C ALA A 48 -1.68 4.41 -6.86
N THR A 49 -2.32 5.54 -6.63
CA THR A 49 -1.69 6.87 -6.75
C THR A 49 -1.58 7.56 -5.39
N CYS A 50 -0.36 7.94 -5.03
CA CYS A 50 -0.09 8.87 -3.93
C CYS A 50 -0.02 10.28 -4.47
N VAL A 51 -0.66 11.24 -3.79
CA VAL A 51 -0.63 12.66 -4.18
C VAL A 51 0.78 13.24 -4.23
N GLU A 52 1.69 12.80 -3.35
CA GLU A 52 3.07 13.30 -3.28
C GLU A 52 4.07 12.46 -4.08
N HIS A 53 3.84 11.15 -4.19
CA HIS A 53 4.85 10.20 -4.66
C HIS A 53 4.48 9.49 -5.97
N GLY A 54 3.34 9.83 -6.55
CA GLY A 54 2.90 9.31 -7.83
C GLY A 54 2.34 7.89 -7.78
N VAL A 55 2.40 7.23 -8.93
CA VAL A 55 1.69 5.99 -9.24
C VAL A 55 2.52 4.75 -8.92
N ARG A 56 1.86 3.70 -8.44
CA ARG A 56 2.35 2.32 -8.34
C ARG A 56 1.35 1.39 -9.03
N THR A 57 1.83 0.32 -9.63
CA THR A 57 1.01 -0.70 -10.30
C THR A 57 1.40 -2.09 -9.81
N GLY A 58 0.51 -3.05 -10.00
CA GLY A 58 0.74 -4.49 -9.76
C GLY A 58 -0.48 -5.31 -10.11
#